data_AF-A0A645C726-F1
#
_entry.id   AF-A0A645C726-F1
#
_cell.length_a   1.000
_cell.length_b   1.000
_cell.length_c   1.000
_cell.angle_alpha   90.00
_cell.angle_beta   90.00
_cell.angle_gamma   90.00
#
_symmetry.space_group_name_H-M   'P 1'
#
loop_
_entity.id
_entity.type
_entity.pdbx_description
1 polymer ?
#
loop_
_entity_poly.entity_id
_entity_poly.type
_entity_poly.pdbx_seq_one_letter_code
_entity_poly.pdbx_strand_id
1 'polypeptide(L)'
;MRIKEIIKAKGYTQKEFADKLGITLSALNQRLDGNPTVGSLREIADALEVDLLDLFEDEREKNASIKCPNCGTDIIIDVRK
;
A
#
# COMPACT_ATOMS: atom_id res chain seq x y z
N MET A 1 0.32 -4.09 -4.22
CA MET A 1 1.00 -2.82 -3.87
C MET A 1 -0.06 -1.74 -3.78
N ARG A 2 -0.03 -0.94 -2.72
CA ARG A 2 -1.10 0.02 -2.37
C ARG A 2 -0.77 1.46 -2.72
N ILE A 3 0.26 1.70 -3.53
CA ILE A 3 0.77 3.04 -3.84
C ILE A 3 -0.35 3.98 -4.36
N LYS A 4 -1.22 3.48 -5.26
CA LYS A 4 -2.35 4.25 -5.81
C LYS A 4 -3.36 4.67 -4.71
N GLU A 5 -3.55 3.85 -3.68
CA GLU A 5 -4.42 4.17 -2.53
C GLU A 5 -3.75 5.19 -1.61
N ILE A 6 -2.46 5.02 -1.32
CA ILE A 6 -1.68 5.92 -0.45
C ILE A 6 -1.61 7.33 -1.05
N ILE A 7 -1.38 7.45 -2.36
CA ILE A 7 -1.40 8.74 -3.08
C ILE A 7 -2.74 9.46 -2.84
N LYS A 8 -3.87 8.74 -2.98
CA LYS A 8 -5.21 9.30 -2.75
C LYS A 8 -5.43 9.64 -1.28
N ALA A 9 -4.99 8.80 -0.34
CA ALA A 9 -5.12 9.04 1.09
C ALA A 9 -4.32 10.27 1.55
N LYS A 10 -3.21 10.56 0.89
CA LYS A 10 -2.41 11.79 1.09
C LYS A 10 -3.00 13.02 0.38
N GLY A 11 -4.14 12.88 -0.30
CA GLY A 11 -4.85 13.99 -0.94
C GLY A 11 -4.34 14.38 -2.33
N TYR A 12 -3.49 13.56 -2.95
CA TYR A 12 -2.96 13.83 -4.28
C TYR A 12 -3.74 13.05 -5.35
N THR A 13 -3.87 13.64 -6.54
CA THR A 13 -4.10 12.86 -7.75
C THR A 13 -2.79 12.22 -8.23
N GLN A 14 -2.87 11.16 -9.03
CA GLN A 14 -1.68 10.54 -9.63
C GLN A 14 -0.90 11.52 -10.51
N LYS A 15 -1.59 12.48 -11.13
CA LYS A 15 -0.96 13.51 -11.95
C LYS A 15 -0.16 14.47 -11.08
N GLU A 16 -0.77 15.04 -10.05
CA GLU A 16 -0.07 15.94 -9.11
C GLU A 16 1.10 15.26 -8.40
N PHE A 17 0.97 13.97 -8.09
CA PHE A 17 2.07 13.21 -7.52
C PHE A 17 3.20 12.95 -8.52
N ALA A 18 2.88 12.67 -9.80
CA ALA A 18 3.89 12.59 -10.86
C ALA A 18 4.61 13.92 -11.05
N ASP A 19 3.87 15.03 -11.04
CA ASP A 19 4.42 16.39 -11.11
C ASP A 19 5.34 16.68 -9.91
N LYS A 20 4.97 16.25 -8.69
CA LYS A 20 5.81 16.35 -7.48
C LYS A 20 7.12 15.58 -7.60
N LEU A 21 7.11 14.43 -8.28
CA LEU A 21 8.28 13.61 -8.57
C LEU A 21 9.10 14.12 -9.77
N GLY A 22 8.63 15.15 -10.49
CA GLY A 22 9.27 15.67 -11.69
C GLY A 22 9.24 14.69 -12.88
N ILE A 23 8.27 13.77 -12.90
CA ILE A 23 8.10 12.77 -13.97
C ILE A 23 6.74 12.91 -14.64
N THR A 24 6.57 12.30 -15.81
CA THR A 24 5.27 12.27 -16.48
C THR A 24 4.32 11.26 -15.82
N LEU A 25 3.01 11.50 -15.92
CA LEU A 25 1.99 10.55 -15.45
C LEU A 25 2.15 9.15 -16.07
N SER A 26 2.52 9.09 -17.36
CA SER A 26 2.77 7.80 -18.03
C SER A 26 3.99 7.08 -17.46
N ALA A 27 5.07 7.81 -17.12
CA ALA A 27 6.24 7.23 -16.47
C ALA A 27 5.91 6.73 -15.06
N LEU A 28 5.09 7.47 -14.30
CA LEU A 28 4.59 7.00 -13.00
C LEU A 28 3.77 5.71 -13.18
N ASN A 29 2.79 5.69 -14.07
CA ASN A 29 1.97 4.49 -14.32
C ASN A 29 2.82 3.30 -14.76
N GLN A 30 3.83 3.50 -15.61
CA GLN A 30 4.75 2.44 -16.00
C GLN A 30 5.56 1.89 -14.82
N ARG A 31 5.96 2.74 -13.87
CA ARG A 31 6.60 2.31 -12.61
C ARG A 31 5.63 1.54 -11.71
N LEU A 32 4.36 1.93 -11.66
CA LEU A 32 3.34 1.33 -10.79
C LEU A 32 2.79 0.00 -11.32
N ASP A 33 2.56 -0.10 -12.63
CA ASP A 33 1.99 -1.28 -13.28
C ASP A 33 3.07 -2.23 -13.82
N GLY A 34 4.35 -1.81 -13.82
CA GLY A 34 5.50 -2.62 -14.21
C GLY A 34 6.20 -3.32 -13.04
N ASN A 35 7.48 -3.66 -13.23
CA ASN A 35 8.37 -4.19 -12.19
C ASN A 35 9.27 -3.05 -11.66
N PRO A 36 8.83 -2.27 -10.65
CA PRO A 36 9.61 -1.14 -10.14
C PRO A 36 10.91 -1.61 -9.50
N THR A 37 11.95 -0.79 -9.63
CA THR A 37 13.20 -1.02 -8.90
C THR A 37 13.04 -0.60 -7.44
N VAL A 38 13.81 -1.21 -6.53
CA VAL A 38 13.84 -0.82 -5.11
C VAL A 38 14.15 0.68 -4.94
N GLY A 39 15.03 1.23 -5.78
CA GLY A 39 15.29 2.68 -5.80
C GLY A 39 14.04 3.50 -6.09
N SER A 40 13.27 3.12 -7.11
CA SER A 40 12.02 3.83 -7.46
C SER A 40 10.97 3.74 -6.35
N LEU A 41 10.87 2.59 -5.68
CA LEU A 41 9.95 2.41 -4.55
C LEU A 41 10.34 3.30 -3.38
N ARG A 42 11.65 3.44 -3.11
CA ARG A 42 12.17 4.31 -2.05
C ARG A 42 11.88 5.78 -2.35
N GLU A 43 12.14 6.24 -3.58
CA GLU A 43 11.79 7.60 -4.01
C GLU A 43 10.30 7.90 -3.81
N ILE A 44 9.44 6.93 -4.15
CA ILE A 44 7.98 7.06 -3.98
C ILE A 44 7.60 7.11 -2.50
N ALA A 45 8.17 6.23 -1.66
CA ALA A 45 7.92 6.20 -0.22
C ALA A 45 8.36 7.52 0.45
N ASP A 46 9.55 8.01 0.11
CA ASP A 46 10.09 9.27 0.61
C ASP A 46 9.20 10.45 0.19
N ALA A 47 8.75 10.50 -1.07
CA ALA A 47 7.87 11.57 -1.57
C ALA A 47 6.45 11.55 -0.97
N LEU A 48 5.99 10.37 -0.54
CA LEU A 48 4.73 10.17 0.17
C LEU A 48 4.87 10.29 1.69
N GLU A 49 6.10 10.37 2.22
CA GLU A 49 6.40 10.36 3.66
C GLU A 49 5.75 9.17 4.37
N VAL A 50 6.06 7.96 3.90
CA VAL A 50 5.62 6.67 4.45
C VAL A 50 6.81 5.70 4.48
N ASP A 51 6.70 4.60 5.23
CA ASP A 51 7.72 3.55 5.18
C ASP A 51 7.65 2.77 3.85
N LEU A 52 8.77 2.18 3.44
CA LEU A 52 8.81 1.34 2.25
C LEU A 52 7.84 0.16 2.35
N LEU A 53 7.66 -0.40 3.55
CA LEU A 53 6.75 -1.52 3.81
C LEU A 53 5.28 -1.12 3.64
N ASP A 54 4.93 0.15 3.92
CA ASP A 54 3.56 0.65 3.76
C ASP A 54 3.07 0.59 2.30
N LEU A 55 3.99 0.57 1.33
CA LEU A 55 3.66 0.44 -0.09
C LEU A 55 3.08 -0.94 -0.44
N PHE A 56 3.23 -1.92 0.44
CA PHE A 56 2.79 -3.30 0.27
C PHE A 56 1.55 -3.60 1.11
N GLU A 57 0.79 -4.62 0.71
CA GLU A 57 -0.26 -5.16 1.57
C GLU A 57 0.38 -6.05 2.63
N ASP A 58 0.02 -5.85 3.90
CA ASP A 58 0.37 -6.81 4.93
C ASP A 58 -0.55 -8.03 4.83
N GLU A 59 -0.07 -9.09 4.20
CA GLU A 59 -0.82 -10.36 4.09
C GLU A 59 -0.94 -11.09 5.45
N ARG A 60 -0.18 -10.69 6.48
CA ARG A 60 -0.29 -11.26 7.82
C ARG A 60 -1.54 -10.74 8.54
N GLU A 61 -1.95 -9.51 8.26
CA GLU A 61 -3.18 -8.94 8.83
C GLU A 61 -4.44 -9.64 8.30
N LYS A 62 -4.42 -10.18 7.08
CA LYS A 62 -5.54 -10.94 6.52
C LYS A 62 -5.74 -12.31 7.20
N ASN A 63 -4.73 -12.81 7.92
CA ASN A 63 -4.68 -14.17 8.47
C ASN A 63 -4.65 -14.22 10.00
N ALA A 64 -4.92 -13.11 10.70
CA ALA A 64 -5.14 -13.14 12.15
C ALA A 64 -6.53 -13.75 12.46
N SER A 65 -6.76 -14.99 12.04
CA SER A 65 -7.96 -15.75 12.36
C SER A 65 -7.67 -16.68 13.53
N ILE A 66 -8.36 -16.45 14.64
CA ILE A 66 -8.30 -17.35 15.79
C ILE A 66 -9.18 -18.53 15.42
N LYS A 67 -8.57 -19.71 15.22
CA LYS A 67 -9.32 -20.94 14.99
C LYS A 67 -9.68 -21.60 16.31
N CYS A 68 -10.93 -22.05 16.44
CA CYS A 68 -11.36 -22.82 17.60
C CYS A 68 -10.59 -24.15 17.65
N PRO A 69 -9.86 -24.47 18.74
CA PRO A 69 -9.06 -25.70 18.83
C PRO A 69 -9.92 -26.98 18.91
N ASN A 70 -11.23 -26.85 19.13
CA ASN A 70 -12.16 -27.98 19.22
C ASN A 70 -12.87 -28.30 17.89
N CYS A 71 -13.22 -27.29 17.09
CA CYS A 71 -14.01 -27.49 15.85
C CYS A 71 -13.40 -26.87 14.59
N GLY A 72 -12.31 -26.10 14.69
CA GLY A 72 -11.61 -25.48 13.56
C GLY A 72 -12.28 -24.24 12.95
N THR A 73 -13.45 -23.85 13.45
CA THR A 73 -14.19 -22.66 12.98
C THR A 73 -13.45 -21.37 13.36
N ASP A 74 -13.47 -20.38 12.47
CA ASP A 74 -12.91 -19.05 12.73
C ASP A 74 -13.75 -18.29 13.76
N ILE A 75 -13.09 -17.74 14.78
CA ILE A 75 -13.70 -16.95 15.84
C ILE A 75 -13.69 -15.48 15.42
N ILE A 76 -14.87 -14.87 15.34
CA ILE A 76 -15.05 -13.45 15.01
C ILE A 76 -15.21 -12.67 16.33
N ILE A 77 -14.34 -11.69 16.59
CA ILE A 77 -14.38 -10.83 17.77
C ILE A 77 -14.96 -9.46 17.38
N ASP A 78 -16.08 -9.07 18.01
CA ASP A 78 -16.68 -7.75 17.89
C ASP A 78 -16.32 -6.92 19.13
N VAL A 79 -15.56 -5.83 18.97
CA VAL A 79 -15.19 -4.94 20.08
C VAL A 79 -16.26 -3.86 20.21
N ARG A 80 -17.05 -3.91 21.28
CA ARG A 80 -18.00 -2.85 21.65
C ARG A 80 -17.39 -1.93 22.70
N LYS A 81 -17.50 -0.63 22.47
CA LYS A 81 -17.02 0.43 23.37
C LYS A 81 -18.04 0.78 24.44
#